data_AF-A0AAJ7W8E4-F1
#
_entry.id   AF-A0AAJ7W8E4-F1
#
_cell.length_a   1.000
_cell.length_b   1.000
_cell.length_c   1.000
_cell.angle_alpha   90.00
_cell.angle_beta   90.00
_cell.angle_gamma   90.00
#
_symmetry.space_group_name_H-M   'P 1'
#
loop_
_entity.id
_entity.type
_entity.pdbx_description
1 polymer ?
#
loop_
_entity_poly.entity_id
_entity_poly.type
_entity_poly.pdbx_seq_one_letter_code
_entity_poly.pdbx_strand_id
1 'polypeptide(L)'
;SLLIIILLQILRIYPLKDSDQTANSFFAELVVDADPNNCENAYAYITDLSAYGLVVYSWADNDSWRITHNFFHFDPLNGDFNVSGHNFQWTDGVFGLSLSEPQPDGYKTLYFHAMSGITEFAVSTEVLQDKTLKKSADYYAFRVVGNKGPKTQGPTSLIDARTGINYFIQVNKNGIACWDTSVALSPDTFGKK
;
A
#
# COMPACT_ATOMS: atom_id res chain seq x y z
N SER A 1 9.45 4.75 14.76
CA SER A 1 10.72 4.86 14.03
C SER A 1 10.82 3.72 13.02
N LEU A 2 11.27 4.01 11.80
CA LEU A 2 11.58 3.00 10.79
C LEU A 2 12.96 2.39 11.10
N LEU A 3 13.05 1.06 11.01
CA LEU A 3 14.28 0.31 11.25
C LEU A 3 14.65 -0.50 10.01
N ILE A 4 15.84 -0.26 9.45
CA ILE A 4 16.33 -0.97 8.27
C ILE A 4 17.49 -1.88 8.70
N ILE A 5 17.30 -3.19 8.54
CA ILE A 5 18.23 -4.24 8.94
C ILE A 5 18.68 -5.02 7.71
N ILE A 6 20.00 -5.17 7.53
CA ILE A 6 20.59 -6.12 6.56
C ILE A 6 21.60 -6.97 7.33
N LEU A 7 21.54 -8.30 7.18
CA LEU A 7 22.51 -9.24 7.79
C LEU A 7 22.71 -9.03 9.31
N LEU A 8 21.62 -8.83 10.05
CA LEU A 8 21.61 -8.58 11.52
C LEU A 8 22.29 -7.28 11.97
N GLN A 9 22.72 -6.43 11.04
CA GLN A 9 23.22 -5.09 11.34
C GLN A 9 22.12 -4.06 11.10
N ILE A 10 21.90 -3.19 12.09
CA ILE A 10 21.09 -1.98 11.90
C ILE A 10 21.91 -1.01 11.06
N LEU A 11 21.47 -0.75 9.84
CA LEU A 11 22.12 0.22 8.97
C LEU A 11 21.63 1.64 9.26
N ARG A 12 20.36 1.79 9.63
CA ARG A 12 19.74 3.09 9.92
C ARG A 12 18.53 2.97 10.82
N ILE A 13 18.40 3.94 11.72
CA ILE A 13 17.19 4.20 12.49
C ILE A 13 16.68 5.57 12.07
N TYR A 14 15.46 5.64 11.56
CA TYR A 14 14.84 6.89 11.17
C TYR A 14 13.58 7.14 12.02
N PRO A 15 13.62 8.08 12.99
CA PRO A 15 12.42 8.56 13.66
C PRO A 15 11.58 9.37 12.65
N LEU A 16 10.32 8.99 12.45
CA LEU A 16 9.41 9.78 11.62
C LEU A 16 9.24 11.18 12.23
N LYS A 17 9.16 12.20 11.39
CA LYS A 17 8.99 13.59 11.85
C LYS A 17 7.60 13.78 12.44
N ASP A 18 7.43 14.78 13.29
CA ASP A 18 6.12 15.15 13.81
C ASP A 18 5.14 15.53 12.67
N SER A 19 5.66 16.09 11.57
CA SER A 19 4.87 16.41 10.37
C SER A 19 4.31 15.18 9.64
N ASP A 20 4.89 14.00 9.86
CA ASP A 20 4.52 12.78 9.15
C ASP A 20 3.45 11.97 9.90
N GLN A 21 3.13 12.41 11.12
CA GLN A 21 2.30 11.68 12.07
C GLN A 21 1.18 12.59 12.61
N THR A 22 0.17 11.95 13.17
CA THR A 22 -0.93 12.59 13.88
C THR A 22 -1.12 11.91 15.23
N ALA A 23 -1.96 12.47 16.10
CA ALA A 23 -2.30 11.83 17.37
C ALA A 23 -2.95 10.44 17.21
N ASN A 24 -3.54 10.17 16.04
CA ASN A 24 -4.21 8.90 15.73
C ASN A 24 -3.36 7.98 14.85
N SER A 25 -2.09 8.31 14.60
CA SER A 25 -1.29 7.53 13.66
C SER A 25 -1.00 6.12 14.16
N PHE A 26 -1.19 5.14 13.28
CA PHE A 26 -0.80 3.75 13.50
C PHE A 26 -0.16 3.20 12.23
N PHE A 27 1.16 3.05 12.29
CA PHE A 27 1.97 2.45 11.22
C PHE A 27 2.05 0.94 11.38
N ALA A 28 1.50 0.18 10.42
CA ALA A 28 1.46 -1.28 10.50
C ALA A 28 2.08 -2.01 9.31
N GLU A 29 2.09 -1.41 8.11
CA GLU A 29 2.62 -2.03 6.90
C GLU A 29 3.60 -1.09 6.20
N LEU A 30 4.56 -1.67 5.49
CA LEU A 30 5.40 -0.94 4.55
C LEU A 30 5.79 -1.82 3.36
N VAL A 31 6.14 -1.19 2.26
CA VAL A 31 6.86 -1.84 1.16
C VAL A 31 8.10 -1.03 0.80
N VAL A 32 9.17 -1.73 0.44
CA VAL A 32 10.45 -1.12 0.03
C VAL A 32 10.54 -1.13 -1.48
N ASP A 33 10.74 0.05 -2.05
CA ASP A 33 11.05 0.25 -3.45
C ASP A 33 12.55 0.48 -3.61
N ALA A 34 13.26 -0.58 -3.98
CA ALA A 34 14.68 -0.53 -4.27
C ALA A 34 14.94 -1.11 -5.67
N ASP A 35 15.87 -0.48 -6.38
CA ASP A 35 16.53 -1.08 -7.54
C ASP A 35 17.74 -1.87 -7.04
N PRO A 36 17.86 -3.18 -7.32
CA PRO A 36 19.02 -3.98 -6.95
C PRO A 36 20.36 -3.43 -7.47
N ASN A 37 20.33 -2.62 -8.53
CA ASN A 37 21.51 -1.98 -9.11
C ASN A 37 21.76 -0.56 -8.56
N ASN A 38 20.81 0.00 -7.80
CA ASN A 38 20.91 1.34 -7.23
C ASN A 38 20.21 1.42 -5.86
N CYS A 39 20.74 0.66 -4.89
CA CYS A 39 20.21 0.62 -3.52
C CYS A 39 20.25 1.98 -2.80
N GLU A 40 21.08 2.92 -3.25
CA GLU A 40 21.19 4.25 -2.63
C GLU A 40 19.98 5.14 -2.94
N ASN A 41 19.22 4.85 -4.00
CA ASN A 41 17.98 5.56 -4.33
C ASN A 41 16.73 4.73 -3.96
N ALA A 42 16.75 4.12 -2.77
CA ALA A 42 15.64 3.34 -2.26
C ALA A 42 14.60 4.23 -1.54
N TYR A 43 13.34 3.81 -1.60
CA TYR A 43 12.22 4.41 -0.90
C TYR A 43 11.49 3.38 -0.05
N ALA A 44 10.88 3.83 1.04
CA ALA A 44 9.91 3.04 1.78
C ALA A 44 8.56 3.76 1.77
N TYR A 45 7.50 3.04 1.44
CA TYR A 45 6.12 3.53 1.54
C TYR A 45 5.48 2.88 2.75
N ILE A 46 5.07 3.68 3.73
CA ILE A 46 4.64 3.24 5.05
C ILE A 46 3.19 3.67 5.24
N THR A 47 2.30 2.73 5.52
CA THR A 47 0.88 3.02 5.71
C THR A 47 0.60 3.54 7.09
N ASP A 48 -0.33 4.50 7.18
CA ASP A 48 -0.92 4.96 8.42
C ASP A 48 -2.42 4.63 8.39
N LEU A 49 -2.76 3.46 8.94
CA LEU A 49 -4.08 2.87 8.78
C LEU A 49 -5.17 3.62 9.57
N SER A 50 -4.81 4.23 10.70
CA SER A 50 -5.74 4.90 11.60
C SER A 50 -5.88 6.40 11.31
N ALA A 51 -4.87 7.01 10.68
CA ALA A 51 -4.94 8.41 10.24
C ALA A 51 -4.93 8.61 8.71
N TYR A 52 -5.22 7.54 7.96
CA TYR A 52 -5.55 7.56 6.52
C TYR A 52 -4.50 8.27 5.65
N GLY A 53 -3.23 7.92 5.85
CA GLY A 53 -2.12 8.53 5.12
C GLY A 53 -1.08 7.51 4.69
N LEU A 54 -0.21 7.96 3.79
CA LEU A 54 0.97 7.24 3.36
C LEU A 54 2.19 8.11 3.66
N VAL A 55 3.15 7.59 4.42
CA VAL A 55 4.43 8.24 4.63
C VAL A 55 5.43 7.66 3.65
N VAL A 56 6.09 8.51 2.90
CA VAL A 56 7.19 8.15 2.00
C VAL A 56 8.48 8.51 2.69
N TYR A 57 9.42 7.58 2.74
CA TYR A 57 10.77 7.81 3.24
C TYR A 57 11.77 7.60 2.10
N SER A 58 12.70 8.54 1.91
CA SER A 58 13.80 8.45 0.94
C SER A 58 15.10 8.10 1.64
N TRP A 59 15.76 7.03 1.19
CA TRP A 59 17.06 6.64 1.70
C TRP A 59 18.16 7.66 1.35
N ALA A 60 18.15 8.17 0.12
CA ALA A 60 19.14 9.13 -0.37
C ALA A 60 19.08 10.45 0.39
N ASP A 61 17.88 11.01 0.54
CA ASP A 61 17.69 12.30 1.21
C ASP A 61 17.67 12.17 2.74
N ASN A 62 17.53 10.93 3.26
CA ASN A 62 17.30 10.65 4.68
C ASN A 62 16.17 11.53 5.25
N ASP A 63 15.09 11.65 4.49
CA ASP A 63 13.94 12.49 4.79
C ASP A 63 12.66 11.75 4.44
N SER A 64 11.55 12.17 5.06
CA SER A 64 10.23 11.63 4.78
C SER A 64 9.19 12.71 4.57
N TRP A 65 8.06 12.34 3.98
CA TRP A 65 6.91 13.23 3.85
C TRP A 65 5.63 12.43 3.87
N ARG A 66 4.56 13.06 4.36
CA ARG A 66 3.23 12.48 4.38
C ARG A 66 2.43 12.90 3.16
N ILE A 67 1.76 11.92 2.56
CA ILE A 67 0.78 12.07 1.50
C ILE A 67 -0.59 11.69 2.07
N THR A 68 -1.59 12.51 1.78
CA THR A 68 -2.99 12.24 2.09
C THR A 68 -3.81 12.20 0.82
N HIS A 69 -4.70 11.24 0.70
CA HIS A 69 -5.62 11.12 -0.43
C HIS A 69 -6.92 10.43 0.03
N ASN A 70 -8.04 10.73 -0.62
CA ASN A 70 -9.33 10.12 -0.26
C ASN A 70 -9.30 8.59 -0.34
N PHE A 71 -8.55 8.04 -1.29
CA PHE A 71 -8.41 6.59 -1.47
C PHE A 71 -7.65 5.87 -0.35
N PHE A 72 -7.03 6.61 0.59
CA PHE A 72 -6.42 6.01 1.78
C PHE A 72 -7.41 5.78 2.93
N HIS A 73 -8.64 6.25 2.80
CA HIS A 73 -9.67 6.04 3.82
C HIS A 73 -10.27 4.64 3.69
N PHE A 74 -10.85 4.16 4.79
CA PHE A 74 -11.68 2.97 4.78
C PHE A 74 -12.95 3.19 3.96
N ASP A 75 -13.54 2.08 3.50
CA ASP A 75 -14.87 2.06 2.90
C ASP A 75 -15.90 1.84 4.01
N PRO A 76 -16.78 2.83 4.30
CA PRO A 76 -17.75 2.71 5.38
C PRO A 76 -18.77 1.60 5.17
N LEU A 77 -18.92 1.07 3.95
CA LEU A 77 -19.79 -0.07 3.66
C LEU A 77 -19.11 -1.42 3.94
N ASN A 78 -17.81 -1.43 4.22
CA ASN A 78 -17.00 -2.64 4.35
C ASN A 78 -16.20 -2.70 5.67
N GLY A 79 -16.59 -1.90 6.68
CA GLY A 79 -16.00 -1.92 8.02
C GLY A 79 -16.50 -3.02 8.95
N ASP A 80 -17.53 -3.77 8.57
CA ASP A 80 -18.03 -4.92 9.34
C ASP A 80 -17.31 -6.21 8.95
N PHE A 81 -16.77 -6.91 9.95
CA PHE A 81 -16.07 -8.17 9.78
C PHE A 81 -16.80 -9.30 10.50
N ASN A 82 -16.79 -10.48 9.89
CA ASN A 82 -17.25 -11.71 10.52
C ASN A 82 -16.25 -12.82 10.22
N VAL A 83 -15.47 -13.18 11.23
CA VAL A 83 -14.44 -14.22 11.13
C VAL A 83 -14.85 -15.37 12.04
N SER A 84 -15.19 -16.51 11.43
CA SER A 84 -15.58 -17.72 12.16
C SER A 84 -16.72 -17.51 13.16
N GLY A 85 -17.69 -16.64 12.84
CA GLY A 85 -18.82 -16.31 13.70
C GLY A 85 -18.57 -15.17 14.70
N HIS A 86 -17.32 -14.69 14.83
CA HIS A 86 -17.01 -13.52 15.63
C HIS A 86 -17.17 -12.25 14.80
N ASN A 87 -18.01 -11.33 15.28
CA ASN A 87 -18.27 -10.05 14.62
C ASN A 87 -17.54 -8.90 15.32
N PHE A 88 -16.95 -8.03 14.54
CA PHE A 88 -16.25 -6.82 15.00
C PHE A 88 -16.21 -5.79 13.86
N GLN A 89 -15.99 -4.52 14.23
CA GLN A 89 -15.93 -3.43 13.28
C GLN A 89 -14.54 -2.80 13.31
N TRP A 90 -13.97 -2.61 12.13
CA TRP A 90 -12.75 -1.83 11.94
C TRP A 90 -13.01 -0.71 10.93
N THR A 91 -12.33 0.41 11.17
CA THR A 91 -12.32 1.58 10.28
C THR A 91 -10.92 1.81 9.73
N ASP A 92 -10.15 0.73 9.62
CA ASP A 92 -8.75 0.75 9.22
C ASP A 92 -8.67 1.07 7.72
N GLY A 93 -7.97 2.16 7.41
CA GLY A 93 -7.75 2.65 6.05
C GLY A 93 -6.63 1.92 5.35
N VAL A 94 -5.85 2.65 4.54
CA VAL A 94 -4.75 2.11 3.73
C VAL A 94 -3.88 1.17 4.55
N PHE A 95 -3.69 -0.05 4.03
CA PHE A 95 -2.93 -1.09 4.69
C PHE A 95 -2.12 -1.86 3.65
N GLY A 96 -2.79 -2.51 2.71
CA GLY A 96 -2.12 -3.37 1.74
C GLY A 96 -1.41 -2.58 0.67
N LEU A 97 -0.14 -2.89 0.45
CA LEU A 97 0.74 -2.25 -0.52
C LEU A 97 1.43 -3.33 -1.36
N SER A 98 1.42 -3.20 -2.69
CA SER A 98 2.20 -4.07 -3.57
C SER A 98 2.79 -3.30 -4.74
N LEU A 99 4.05 -3.60 -5.08
CA LEU A 99 4.78 -2.94 -6.16
C LEU A 99 4.84 -3.82 -7.40
N SER A 100 4.55 -3.22 -8.55
CA SER A 100 4.82 -3.85 -9.85
C SER A 100 6.32 -3.89 -10.15
N GLU A 101 6.67 -4.58 -11.24
CA GLU A 101 7.94 -4.32 -11.92
C GLU A 101 8.00 -2.87 -12.43
N PRO A 102 9.22 -2.32 -12.63
CA PRO A 102 9.40 -1.02 -13.25
C PRO A 102 8.68 -0.94 -14.61
N GLN A 103 7.95 0.16 -14.80
CA GLN A 103 7.32 0.53 -16.05
C GLN A 103 8.35 1.15 -17.01
N PRO A 104 8.02 1.40 -18.28
CA PRO A 104 8.97 1.95 -19.25
C PRO A 104 9.58 3.32 -18.88
N ASP A 105 8.93 4.08 -17.98
CA ASP A 105 9.43 5.34 -17.43
C ASP A 105 10.43 5.16 -16.26
N GLY A 106 10.69 3.92 -15.85
CA GLY A 106 11.58 3.56 -14.75
C GLY A 106 10.93 3.56 -13.37
N TYR A 107 9.68 4.01 -13.25
CA TYR A 107 8.92 4.00 -11.99
C TYR A 107 8.06 2.76 -11.87
N LYS A 108 7.62 2.43 -10.66
CA LYS A 108 6.74 1.29 -10.40
C LYS A 108 5.30 1.78 -10.25
N THR A 109 4.35 0.88 -10.44
CA THR A 109 2.99 1.10 -9.94
C THR A 109 2.91 0.58 -8.51
N LEU A 110 2.55 1.44 -7.57
CA LEU A 110 2.11 1.02 -6.24
C LEU A 110 0.62 0.74 -6.29
N TYR A 111 0.24 -0.51 -6.15
CA TYR A 111 -1.13 -0.92 -5.87
C TYR A 111 -1.39 -0.86 -4.37
N PHE A 112 -2.55 -0.36 -3.99
CA PHE A 112 -2.92 -0.25 -2.58
C PHE A 112 -4.42 -0.39 -2.33
N HIS A 113 -4.75 -0.75 -1.11
CA HIS A 113 -6.13 -0.79 -0.61
C HIS A 113 -6.21 -0.54 0.89
N ALA A 114 -7.40 -0.18 1.34
CA ALA A 114 -7.72 -0.15 2.75
C ALA A 114 -7.95 -1.55 3.32
N MET A 115 -7.59 -1.76 4.59
CA MET A 115 -7.92 -2.98 5.33
C MET A 115 -9.44 -3.20 5.34
N SER A 116 -10.19 -2.14 5.66
CA SER A 116 -11.65 -2.13 5.65
C SER A 116 -12.16 -1.62 4.30
N GLY A 117 -11.84 -2.34 3.23
CA GLY A 117 -12.24 -1.99 1.86
C GLY A 117 -12.10 -3.15 0.88
N ILE A 118 -12.80 -3.05 -0.25
CA ILE A 118 -12.81 -4.07 -1.31
C ILE A 118 -12.37 -3.53 -2.67
N THR A 119 -12.06 -2.24 -2.76
CA THR A 119 -11.55 -1.59 -3.97
C THR A 119 -10.02 -1.63 -3.96
N GLU A 120 -9.42 -1.85 -5.13
CA GLU A 120 -7.99 -1.68 -5.35
C GLU A 120 -7.73 -0.36 -6.06
N PHE A 121 -6.69 0.34 -5.64
CA PHE A 121 -6.24 1.60 -6.21
C PHE A 121 -4.80 1.47 -6.68
N ALA A 122 -4.37 2.41 -7.51
CA ALA A 122 -3.00 2.48 -7.98
C ALA A 122 -2.51 3.93 -8.09
N VAL A 123 -1.21 4.09 -7.95
CA VAL A 123 -0.48 5.35 -8.14
C VAL A 123 0.92 5.05 -8.65
N SER A 124 1.47 5.91 -9.52
CA SER A 124 2.87 5.78 -9.95
C SER A 124 3.80 6.16 -8.79
N THR A 125 4.90 5.44 -8.60
CA THR A 125 5.90 5.84 -7.60
C THR A 125 6.56 7.16 -7.94
N GLU A 126 6.53 7.62 -9.20
CA GLU A 126 6.95 8.98 -9.58
C GLU A 126 6.18 10.07 -8.81
N VAL A 127 4.89 9.84 -8.59
CA VAL A 127 4.00 10.76 -7.88
C VAL A 127 4.34 10.77 -6.39
N LEU A 128 4.65 9.59 -5.84
CA LEU A 128 4.96 9.42 -4.42
C LEU A 128 6.35 9.95 -4.07
N GLN A 129 7.32 9.79 -4.97
CA GLN A 129 8.71 10.19 -4.80
C GLN A 129 8.91 11.72 -4.95
N ASP A 130 7.92 12.47 -5.44
CA ASP A 130 7.94 13.94 -5.48
C ASP A 130 7.76 14.54 -4.08
N LYS A 131 8.87 14.83 -3.41
CA LYS A 131 8.89 15.49 -2.10
C LYS A 131 8.26 16.89 -2.07
N THR A 132 8.04 17.53 -3.24
CA THR A 132 7.36 18.83 -3.29
C THR A 132 5.85 18.71 -3.18
N LEU A 133 5.31 17.46 -3.19
CA LEU A 133 3.90 17.11 -3.12
C LEU A 133 3.05 17.69 -4.27
N LYS A 134 3.67 18.25 -5.30
CA LYS A 134 2.96 18.86 -6.42
C LYS A 134 2.26 17.80 -7.27
N LYS A 135 2.92 16.65 -7.50
CA LYS A 135 2.33 15.54 -8.24
C LYS A 135 1.21 14.87 -7.45
N SER A 136 1.38 14.67 -6.15
CA SER A 136 0.36 14.02 -5.32
C SER A 136 -0.84 14.92 -5.00
N ALA A 137 -0.70 16.25 -5.18
CA ALA A 137 -1.82 17.18 -5.12
C ALA A 137 -2.77 17.06 -6.33
N ASP A 138 -2.34 16.45 -7.44
CA ASP A 138 -3.25 16.09 -8.54
C ASP A 138 -4.08 14.86 -8.12
N TYR A 139 -5.36 15.10 -7.88
CA TYR A 139 -6.32 14.06 -7.51
C TYR A 139 -6.35 12.89 -8.50
N TYR A 140 -6.13 13.16 -9.79
CA TYR A 140 -6.20 12.14 -10.84
C TYR A 140 -4.89 11.37 -11.03
N ALA A 141 -3.84 11.72 -10.28
CA ALA A 141 -2.62 10.91 -10.20
C ALA A 141 -2.86 9.56 -9.51
N PHE A 142 -3.92 9.47 -8.69
CA PHE A 142 -4.40 8.24 -8.09
C PHE A 142 -5.59 7.71 -8.89
N ARG A 143 -5.61 6.41 -9.18
CA ARG A 143 -6.66 5.79 -9.99
C ARG A 143 -7.29 4.58 -9.31
N VAL A 144 -8.58 4.39 -9.59
CA VAL A 144 -9.29 3.15 -9.25
C VAL A 144 -8.84 2.06 -10.22
N VAL A 145 -8.43 0.91 -9.70
CA VAL A 145 -8.03 -0.26 -10.50
C VAL A 145 -9.23 -1.18 -10.72
N GLY A 146 -10.02 -1.40 -9.68
CA GLY A 146 -11.22 -2.23 -9.76
C GLY A 146 -11.72 -2.66 -8.39
N ASN A 147 -12.74 -3.51 -8.39
CA ASN A 147 -13.37 -4.06 -7.19
C ASN A 147 -13.07 -5.56 -7.08
N LYS A 148 -12.66 -6.01 -5.89
CA LYS A 148 -12.29 -7.41 -5.60
C LYS A 148 -13.51 -8.30 -5.31
N GLY A 149 -14.68 -7.69 -5.08
CA GLY A 149 -15.93 -8.36 -4.75
C GLY A 149 -16.22 -8.44 -3.25
N PRO A 150 -17.41 -8.95 -2.86
CA PRO A 150 -17.83 -8.97 -1.47
C PRO A 150 -16.90 -9.79 -0.56
N LYS A 151 -16.77 -9.33 0.69
CA LYS A 151 -16.01 -10.00 1.76
C LYS A 151 -14.53 -10.20 1.46
N THR A 152 -13.92 -9.31 0.67
CA THR A 152 -12.50 -9.39 0.26
C THR A 152 -11.58 -8.46 1.05
N GLN A 153 -12.06 -7.87 2.15
CA GLN A 153 -11.25 -7.08 3.08
C GLN A 153 -10.02 -7.86 3.54
N GLY A 154 -8.91 -7.16 3.66
CA GLY A 154 -7.60 -7.80 3.80
C GLY A 154 -6.49 -6.84 4.19
N PRO A 155 -5.49 -7.31 4.95
CA PRO A 155 -4.40 -6.46 5.42
C PRO A 155 -3.40 -6.18 4.30
N THR A 156 -2.75 -7.22 3.76
CA THR A 156 -1.62 -7.05 2.83
C THR A 156 -1.83 -7.80 1.52
N SER A 157 -1.06 -7.38 0.53
CA SER A 157 -0.97 -8.00 -0.78
C SER A 157 0.47 -7.96 -1.28
N LEU A 158 0.86 -8.86 -2.16
CA LEU A 158 2.19 -8.89 -2.74
C LEU A 158 2.16 -9.37 -4.19
N ILE A 159 2.89 -8.68 -5.05
CA ILE A 159 3.07 -9.06 -6.45
C ILE A 159 4.31 -9.95 -6.58
N ASP A 160 4.13 -11.10 -7.23
CA ASP A 160 5.26 -11.85 -7.79
C ASP A 160 5.74 -11.16 -9.07
N ALA A 161 6.83 -10.41 -8.94
CA ALA A 161 7.55 -9.73 -10.00
C ALA A 161 7.67 -10.52 -11.31
N ARG A 162 7.88 -11.83 -11.22
CA ARG A 162 8.11 -12.69 -12.41
C ARG A 162 6.84 -12.97 -13.20
N THR A 163 5.70 -13.01 -12.52
CA THR A 163 4.42 -13.40 -13.12
C THR A 163 3.43 -12.26 -13.23
N GLY A 164 3.64 -11.16 -12.52
CA GLY A 164 2.69 -10.06 -12.43
C GLY A 164 1.42 -10.43 -11.64
N ILE A 165 1.42 -11.56 -10.92
CA ILE A 165 0.29 -12.00 -10.12
C ILE A 165 0.39 -11.35 -8.74
N ASN A 166 -0.65 -10.61 -8.37
CA ASN A 166 -0.84 -10.04 -7.04
C ASN A 166 -1.61 -11.01 -6.15
N TYR A 167 -1.07 -11.35 -4.99
CA TYR A 167 -1.70 -12.23 -4.00
C TYR A 167 -2.23 -11.41 -2.83
N PHE A 168 -3.42 -11.75 -2.34
CA PHE A 168 -4.15 -10.99 -1.32
C PHE A 168 -4.54 -11.89 -0.15
N ILE A 169 -4.34 -11.44 1.07
CA ILE A 169 -4.91 -12.06 2.27
C ILE A 169 -6.36 -11.58 2.42
N GLN A 170 -7.30 -12.48 2.69
CA GLN A 170 -8.72 -12.16 2.87
C GLN A 170 -9.20 -12.57 4.27
N VAL A 171 -9.49 -11.58 5.10
CA VAL A 171 -9.86 -11.77 6.52
C VAL A 171 -11.22 -12.46 6.63
N ASN A 172 -12.24 -11.89 6.00
CA ASN A 172 -13.61 -12.41 6.07
C ASN A 172 -13.80 -13.78 5.40
N LYS A 173 -12.85 -14.22 4.59
CA LYS A 173 -12.89 -15.52 3.90
C LYS A 173 -11.90 -16.54 4.46
N ASN A 174 -11.09 -16.18 5.45
CA ASN A 174 -10.02 -17.04 5.99
C ASN A 174 -9.15 -17.67 4.88
N GLY A 175 -8.71 -16.86 3.91
CA GLY A 175 -8.06 -17.40 2.72
C GLY A 175 -7.18 -16.43 1.96
N ILE A 176 -6.60 -16.93 0.87
CA ILE A 176 -5.74 -16.18 -0.05
C ILE A 176 -6.42 -16.15 -1.42
N ALA A 177 -6.40 -15.00 -2.08
CA ALA A 177 -6.80 -14.85 -3.49
C ALA A 177 -5.63 -14.31 -4.31
N CYS A 178 -5.77 -14.35 -5.63
CA CYS A 178 -4.83 -13.74 -6.55
C CYS A 178 -5.54 -12.95 -7.64
N TRP A 179 -4.79 -12.08 -8.31
CA TRP A 179 -5.23 -11.35 -9.50
C TRP A 179 -4.02 -11.14 -10.41
N ASP A 180 -4.17 -11.46 -11.70
CA ASP A 180 -3.19 -11.14 -12.73
C ASP A 180 -3.30 -9.66 -13.13
N THR A 181 -2.24 -8.88 -12.88
CA THR A 181 -2.24 -7.43 -13.15
C THR A 181 -2.35 -7.07 -14.64
N SER A 182 -2.21 -8.03 -15.55
CA SER A 182 -2.39 -7.83 -17.00
C SER A 182 -3.86 -7.80 -17.44
N VAL A 183 -4.79 -8.23 -16.58
CA VAL A 183 -6.24 -8.20 -16.86
C VAL A 183 -6.96 -7.21 -15.96
N ALA A 184 -8.07 -6.65 -16.44
CA ALA A 184 -8.89 -5.73 -15.65
C ALA A 184 -9.38 -6.39 -14.35
N LEU A 185 -9.24 -5.69 -13.22
CA LEU A 185 -9.69 -6.18 -11.92
C LEU A 185 -11.21 -6.05 -11.80
N SER A 186 -11.87 -7.17 -11.55
CA SER A 186 -13.30 -7.28 -11.31
C SER A 186 -13.58 -8.47 -10.38
N PRO A 187 -14.78 -8.60 -9.81
CA PRO A 187 -15.16 -9.80 -9.05
C PRO A 187 -15.04 -11.10 -9.86
N ASP A 188 -15.12 -11.02 -11.19
CA ASP A 188 -15.01 -12.19 -12.07
C ASP A 188 -13.56 -12.60 -12.35
N THR A 189 -12.61 -11.67 -12.27
CA THR A 189 -11.18 -11.91 -12.48
C THR A 189 -10.40 -12.08 -11.18
N PHE A 190 -10.97 -11.65 -10.05
CA PHE A 190 -10.36 -11.81 -8.73
C PHE A 190 -10.53 -13.23 -8.17
N GLY A 191 -9.43 -13.81 -7.70
CA GLY A 191 -9.38 -15.20 -7.20
C GLY A 191 -9.37 -16.26 -8.30
N LYS A 192 -9.11 -15.88 -9.56
CA LYS A 192 -8.99 -16.78 -10.71
C LYS A 192 -7.63 -16.57 -11.39
N LYS A 193 -7.06 -17.66 -11.89
CA LYS A 193 -5.85 -17.68 -12.72
C LYS A 193 -6.22 -18.10 -14.13
#